data_AF-A0AAU9PQR7-F1
#
_entry.id   AF-A0AAU9PQR7-F1
#
_cell.length_a   1.000
_cell.length_b   1.000
_cell.length_c   1.000
_cell.angle_alpha   90.00
_cell.angle_beta   90.00
_cell.angle_gamma   90.00
#
_symmetry.space_group_name_H-M   'P 1'
#
loop_
_entity.id
_entity.type
_entity.pdbx_description
1 polymer ?
#
loop_
_entity_poly.entity_id
_entity_poly.type
_entity_poly.pdbx_seq_one_letter_code
_entity_poly.pdbx_strand_id
1 'polypeptide(L)'
;MSSTRISHIGTVKSKLTVRTIGMLVRKYNIDPKFHPRLPEANDAITDALEGFVGVYRVFFKSGLRLPAFDFLETVLDYYGLHIAQITLNGFRKILCFTLLCVTLDVSTTINLFCHFYILMSNGDWVSFSLLHGLVEICDGLPTSIKYWKEEFFFVHASAFSGPIAYGATADRVVDSVPKLSPDEQLLTERLSDNFVRWTDPDEATLCMAGMSPHWNRLGKKTVEVFEEKNITLLDRIHRK
;
A
#
# COMPACT_ATOMS: atom_id res chain seq x y z
N MET A 1 8.12 13.98 32.05
CA MET A 1 8.47 12.96 31.04
C MET A 1 7.19 12.23 30.64
N SER A 2 6.62 12.55 29.47
CA SER A 2 5.43 11.83 28.98
C SER A 2 5.90 10.50 28.39
N SER A 3 5.64 9.40 29.11
CA SER A 3 5.77 8.05 28.58
C SER A 3 4.78 7.92 27.43
N THR A 4 5.28 7.94 26.20
CA THR A 4 4.46 7.69 25.02
C THR A 4 4.03 6.23 25.11
N ARG A 5 2.78 5.97 25.50
CA ARG A 5 2.22 4.60 25.45
C ARG A 5 2.42 4.09 24.03
N ILE A 6 3.28 3.10 23.87
CA ILE A 6 3.38 2.34 22.64
C ILE A 6 2.03 1.63 22.51
N SER A 7 1.20 2.09 21.57
CA SER A 7 -0.03 1.38 21.22
C SER A 7 0.35 0.00 20.69
N HIS A 8 -0.28 -1.07 21.13
CA HIS A 8 -0.13 -2.39 20.50
C HIS A 8 -1.20 -2.60 19.44
N ILE A 9 -0.90 -3.28 18.34
CA ILE A 9 -1.84 -3.45 17.22
C ILE A 9 -3.13 -4.15 17.66
N GLY A 10 -3.03 -5.10 18.60
CA GLY A 10 -4.17 -5.81 19.20
C GLY A 10 -4.89 -5.04 20.31
N THR A 11 -4.62 -3.75 20.49
CA THR A 11 -5.29 -2.92 21.53
C THR A 11 -6.05 -1.73 20.97
N VAL A 12 -5.85 -1.42 19.68
CA VAL A 12 -6.46 -0.25 19.06
C VAL A 12 -7.88 -0.60 18.61
N LYS A 13 -8.87 0.10 19.16
CA LYS A 13 -10.28 -0.06 18.81
C LYS A 13 -10.66 0.84 17.65
N SER A 14 -11.55 0.36 16.79
CA SER A 14 -12.06 1.16 15.68
C SER A 14 -13.06 2.20 16.16
N LYS A 15 -13.00 3.38 15.54
CA LYS A 15 -13.95 4.48 15.71
C LYS A 15 -14.87 4.65 14.48
N LEU A 16 -14.83 3.70 13.53
CA LEU A 16 -15.72 3.74 12.38
C LEU A 16 -17.18 3.47 12.78
N THR A 17 -18.10 4.15 12.09
CA THR A 17 -19.54 3.99 12.30
C THR A 17 -20.20 3.31 11.10
N VAL A 18 -21.43 2.79 11.30
CA VAL A 18 -22.24 2.15 10.23
C VAL A 18 -22.45 3.11 9.05
N ARG A 19 -22.70 4.39 9.34
CA ARG A 19 -22.82 5.41 8.30
C ARG A 19 -21.51 5.58 7.53
N THR A 20 -20.37 5.58 8.23
CA THR A 20 -19.05 5.75 7.61
C THR A 20 -18.70 4.58 6.69
N ILE A 21 -18.90 3.33 7.10
CA ILE A 21 -18.58 2.17 6.24
C ILE A 21 -19.39 2.18 4.95
N GLY A 22 -20.69 2.50 5.01
CA GLY A 22 -21.53 2.61 3.81
C GLY A 22 -21.03 3.69 2.84
N MET A 23 -20.51 4.81 3.36
CA MET A 23 -19.86 5.84 2.53
C MET A 23 -18.54 5.36 1.92
N LEU A 24 -17.73 4.60 2.67
CA LEU A 24 -16.46 4.06 2.18
C LEU A 24 -16.66 3.04 1.06
N VAL A 25 -17.59 2.10 1.24
CA VAL A 25 -17.92 1.08 0.24
C VAL A 25 -18.35 1.74 -1.07
N ARG A 26 -19.19 2.78 -1.02
CA ARG A 26 -19.58 3.54 -2.21
C ARG A 26 -18.46 4.38 -2.79
N LYS A 27 -17.65 5.03 -1.95
CA LYS A 27 -16.58 5.94 -2.40
C LYS A 27 -15.45 5.20 -3.13
N TYR A 28 -15.10 4.02 -2.65
CA TYR A 28 -13.99 3.22 -3.17
C TYR A 28 -14.46 1.99 -3.96
N ASN A 29 -15.75 1.95 -4.32
CA ASN A 29 -16.39 0.88 -5.09
C ASN A 29 -16.05 -0.53 -4.59
N ILE A 30 -16.01 -0.71 -3.26
CA ILE A 30 -15.70 -2.01 -2.65
C ILE A 30 -16.79 -3.00 -3.03
N ASP A 31 -16.41 -4.08 -3.71
CA ASP A 31 -17.34 -5.10 -4.16
C ASP A 31 -18.04 -5.78 -2.95
N PRO A 32 -19.38 -5.87 -2.93
CA PRO A 32 -20.13 -6.54 -1.87
C PRO A 32 -19.69 -7.99 -1.62
N LYS A 33 -19.09 -8.67 -2.60
CA LYS A 33 -18.54 -10.03 -2.43
C LYS A 33 -17.43 -10.10 -1.37
N PHE A 34 -16.80 -8.98 -1.04
CA PHE A 34 -15.80 -8.90 0.03
C PHE A 34 -16.42 -8.66 1.41
N HIS A 35 -17.75 -8.66 1.53
CA HIS A 35 -18.49 -8.62 2.79
C HIS A 35 -17.97 -7.58 3.81
N PRO A 36 -17.81 -6.29 3.43
CA PRO A 36 -17.27 -5.26 4.29
C PRO A 36 -18.15 -5.10 5.55
N ARG A 37 -17.53 -5.19 6.72
CA ARG A 37 -18.23 -5.13 8.01
C ARG A 37 -17.43 -4.36 9.05
N LEU A 38 -18.13 -3.77 10.01
CA LEU A 38 -17.47 -3.12 11.14
C LEU A 38 -16.97 -4.17 12.15
N PRO A 39 -15.92 -3.83 12.90
CA PRO A 39 -15.61 -4.53 14.14
C PRO A 39 -16.70 -4.35 15.17
N GLU A 40 -16.83 -5.29 16.10
CA GLU A 40 -17.61 -5.12 17.31
C GLU A 40 -16.94 -4.08 18.24
N ALA A 41 -17.70 -3.57 19.23
CA ALA A 41 -17.28 -2.42 20.04
C ALA A 41 -15.92 -2.59 20.77
N ASN A 42 -15.45 -3.82 20.96
CA ASN A 42 -14.20 -4.13 21.63
C ASN A 42 -13.14 -4.78 20.75
N ASP A 43 -13.45 -5.07 19.49
CA ASP A 43 -12.51 -5.73 18.60
C ASP A 43 -11.37 -4.77 18.24
N ALA A 44 -10.15 -5.28 18.35
CA ALA A 44 -8.99 -4.72 17.68
C ALA A 44 -8.94 -5.19 16.22
N ILE A 45 -8.03 -4.60 15.44
CA ILE A 45 -7.87 -4.99 14.03
C ILE A 45 -7.41 -6.45 13.87
N THR A 46 -6.78 -7.01 14.90
CA THR A 46 -6.33 -8.41 14.99
C THR A 46 -7.45 -9.41 15.27
N ASP A 47 -8.61 -8.94 15.73
CA ASP A 47 -9.70 -9.80 16.19
C ASP A 47 -10.68 -10.13 15.05
N ALA A 48 -10.22 -10.01 13.81
CA ALA A 48 -11.00 -10.40 12.64
C ALA A 48 -11.39 -11.88 12.74
N LEU A 49 -12.66 -12.18 12.43
CA LEU A 49 -13.13 -13.56 12.34
C LEU A 49 -12.31 -14.36 11.33
N GLU A 50 -12.26 -15.67 11.52
CA GLU A 50 -11.63 -16.56 10.53
C GLU A 50 -12.23 -16.32 9.13
N GLY A 51 -11.35 -16.19 8.13
CA GLY A 51 -11.74 -15.81 6.76
C GLY A 51 -11.94 -14.31 6.54
N PHE A 52 -11.62 -13.44 7.52
CA PHE A 52 -11.64 -11.99 7.39
C PHE A 52 -10.28 -11.36 7.66
N VAL A 53 -10.09 -10.17 7.08
CA VAL A 53 -8.85 -9.39 7.15
C VAL A 53 -9.17 -7.97 7.58
N GLY A 54 -8.42 -7.48 8.58
CA GLY A 54 -8.47 -6.10 9.04
C GLY A 54 -7.74 -5.14 8.09
N VAL A 55 -8.44 -4.11 7.61
CA VAL A 55 -7.89 -3.09 6.72
C VAL A 55 -8.17 -1.68 7.24
N TYR A 56 -7.17 -0.82 7.17
CA TYR A 56 -7.33 0.58 7.55
C TYR A 56 -8.02 1.38 6.44
N ARG A 57 -8.99 2.20 6.81
CA ARG A 57 -9.69 3.13 5.91
C ARG A 57 -8.71 3.97 5.09
N VAL A 58 -7.65 4.45 5.72
CA VAL A 58 -6.71 5.37 5.10
C VAL A 58 -5.95 4.75 3.92
N PHE A 59 -5.83 3.41 3.86
CA PHE A 59 -5.17 2.73 2.73
C PHE A 59 -5.96 2.92 1.44
N PHE A 60 -7.29 2.88 1.51
CA PHE A 60 -8.16 3.16 0.36
C PHE A 60 -8.01 4.60 -0.14
N LYS A 61 -7.87 5.56 0.78
CA LYS A 61 -7.57 6.95 0.43
C LYS A 61 -6.23 7.07 -0.28
N SER A 62 -5.23 6.32 0.15
CA SER A 62 -3.90 6.32 -0.44
C SER A 62 -3.73 5.33 -1.60
N GLY A 63 -4.80 4.72 -2.11
CA GLY A 63 -4.77 3.98 -3.38
C GLY A 63 -5.10 2.49 -3.32
N LEU A 64 -5.34 1.90 -2.16
CA LEU A 64 -5.77 0.49 -2.07
C LEU A 64 -7.14 0.31 -2.74
N ARG A 65 -7.25 -0.68 -3.63
CA ARG A 65 -8.51 -1.23 -4.14
C ARG A 65 -8.55 -2.72 -3.86
N LEU A 66 -9.75 -3.31 -3.90
CA LEU A 66 -9.96 -4.74 -3.69
C LEU A 66 -10.48 -5.39 -4.98
N PRO A 67 -9.94 -6.53 -5.43
CA PRO A 67 -8.82 -7.25 -4.82
C PRO A 67 -7.52 -6.42 -4.83
N ALA A 68 -6.62 -6.70 -3.89
CA ALA A 68 -5.35 -6.00 -3.78
C ALA A 68 -4.51 -6.18 -5.06
N PHE A 69 -3.64 -5.22 -5.35
CA PHE A 69 -2.75 -5.32 -6.51
C PHE A 69 -1.58 -6.27 -6.21
N ASP A 70 -1.17 -7.04 -7.22
CA ASP A 70 -0.26 -8.18 -7.09
C ASP A 70 1.02 -7.85 -6.31
N PHE A 71 1.67 -6.72 -6.61
CA PHE A 71 2.95 -6.40 -5.96
C PHE A 71 2.83 -6.14 -4.45
N LEU A 72 1.70 -5.63 -3.97
CA LEU A 72 1.45 -5.52 -2.53
C LEU A 72 1.44 -6.90 -1.89
N GLU A 73 0.76 -7.86 -2.52
CA GLU A 73 0.67 -9.23 -2.04
C GLU A 73 2.04 -9.92 -2.05
N THR A 74 2.84 -9.73 -3.11
CA THR A 74 4.22 -10.21 -3.18
C THR A 74 5.06 -9.69 -2.00
N VAL A 75 4.93 -8.41 -1.64
CA VAL A 75 5.65 -7.83 -0.49
C VAL A 75 5.15 -8.42 0.84
N LEU A 76 3.84 -8.58 1.00
CA LEU A 76 3.26 -9.19 2.21
C LEU A 76 3.72 -10.64 2.39
N ASP A 77 3.71 -11.43 1.32
CA ASP A 77 4.14 -12.83 1.33
C ASP A 77 5.64 -12.95 1.64
N TYR A 78 6.48 -12.18 0.94
CA TYR A 78 7.93 -12.21 1.13
C TYR A 78 8.35 -11.93 2.58
N TYR A 79 7.74 -10.93 3.22
CA TYR A 79 8.05 -10.61 4.61
C TYR A 79 7.18 -11.37 5.62
N GLY A 80 6.21 -12.18 5.18
CA GLY A 80 5.26 -12.87 6.05
C GLY A 80 4.48 -11.90 6.94
N LEU A 81 3.90 -10.86 6.34
CA LEU A 81 3.23 -9.76 7.03
C LEU A 81 1.73 -9.73 6.76
N HIS A 82 0.97 -9.30 7.75
CA HIS A 82 -0.41 -8.88 7.58
C HIS A 82 -0.46 -7.43 7.09
N ILE A 83 -1.41 -7.08 6.21
CA ILE A 83 -1.55 -5.71 5.67
C ILE A 83 -1.70 -4.64 6.76
N ALA A 84 -2.41 -4.95 7.84
CA ALA A 84 -2.54 -4.11 9.04
C ALA A 84 -1.21 -3.84 9.78
N GLN A 85 -0.16 -4.64 9.57
CA GLN A 85 1.15 -4.40 10.17
C GLN A 85 1.95 -3.38 9.37
N ILE A 86 1.62 -3.13 8.10
CA ILE A 86 2.27 -2.09 7.32
C ILE A 86 1.81 -0.71 7.82
N THR A 87 2.74 0.21 8.04
CA THR A 87 2.41 1.61 8.29
C THR A 87 1.90 2.27 7.01
N LEU A 88 1.12 3.35 7.13
CA LEU A 88 0.64 4.07 5.94
C LEU A 88 1.80 4.53 5.03
N ASN A 89 2.90 5.06 5.56
CA ASN A 89 4.04 5.43 4.70
C ASN A 89 4.75 4.22 4.10
N GLY A 90 4.77 3.07 4.78
CA GLY A 90 5.22 1.81 4.19
C GLY A 90 4.38 1.41 2.98
N PHE A 91 3.05 1.45 3.10
CA PHE A 91 2.13 1.18 1.99
C PHE A 91 2.34 2.16 0.82
N ARG A 92 2.51 3.45 1.13
CA ARG A 92 2.77 4.48 0.10
C ARG A 92 4.08 4.26 -0.65
N LYS A 93 5.12 3.75 0.01
CA LYS A 93 6.39 3.39 -0.63
C LYS A 93 6.23 2.22 -1.60
N ILE A 94 5.50 1.17 -1.20
CA ILE A 94 5.14 0.07 -2.10
C ILE A 94 4.39 0.62 -3.31
N LEU A 95 3.41 1.49 -3.10
CA LEU A 95 2.63 2.07 -4.19
C LEU A 95 3.46 2.97 -5.12
N CYS A 96 4.27 3.88 -4.57
CA CYS A 96 5.22 4.72 -5.32
C CYS A 96 6.14 3.87 -6.19
N PHE A 97 6.76 2.84 -5.61
CA PHE A 97 7.63 1.93 -6.34
C PHE A 97 6.89 1.24 -7.49
N THR A 98 5.69 0.73 -7.21
CA THR A 98 4.88 0.04 -8.24
C THR A 98 4.47 1.00 -9.35
N LEU A 99 4.03 2.22 -9.02
CA LEU A 99 3.68 3.26 -9.97
C LEU A 99 4.87 3.65 -10.85
N LEU A 100 6.05 3.84 -10.26
CA LEU A 100 7.25 4.18 -11.00
C LEU A 100 7.66 3.06 -11.96
N CYS A 101 7.65 1.81 -11.49
CA CYS A 101 7.97 0.65 -12.31
C CYS A 101 7.02 0.55 -13.52
N VAL A 102 5.70 0.62 -13.29
CA VAL A 102 4.71 0.58 -14.38
C VAL A 102 4.91 1.73 -15.36
N THR A 103 5.26 2.91 -14.87
CA THR A 103 5.51 4.10 -15.71
C THR A 103 6.72 3.95 -16.60
N LEU A 104 7.76 3.28 -16.11
CA LEU A 104 9.02 3.07 -16.83
C LEU A 104 9.05 1.73 -17.60
N ASP A 105 7.92 1.02 -17.65
CA ASP A 105 7.79 -0.32 -18.25
C ASP A 105 8.80 -1.32 -17.65
N VAL A 106 8.88 -1.32 -16.32
CA VAL A 106 9.75 -2.18 -15.51
C VAL A 106 8.89 -3.15 -14.71
N SER A 107 9.24 -4.43 -14.69
CA SER A 107 8.57 -5.41 -13.86
C SER A 107 8.82 -5.15 -12.37
N THR A 108 7.78 -5.21 -11.57
CA THR A 108 7.87 -5.03 -10.13
C THR A 108 8.33 -6.33 -9.46
N THR A 109 9.57 -6.36 -8.98
CA THR A 109 10.15 -7.54 -8.32
C THR A 109 10.57 -7.22 -6.89
N ILE A 110 10.59 -8.25 -6.03
CA ILE A 110 11.08 -8.11 -4.66
C ILE A 110 12.56 -7.72 -4.64
N ASN A 111 13.38 -8.28 -5.53
CA ASN A 111 14.80 -7.96 -5.61
C ASN A 111 15.03 -6.46 -5.85
N LEU A 112 14.31 -5.87 -6.81
CA LEU A 112 14.39 -4.43 -7.09
C LEU A 112 13.88 -3.61 -5.91
N PHE A 113 12.79 -4.02 -5.27
CA PHE A 113 12.29 -3.31 -4.10
C PHE A 113 13.26 -3.36 -2.90
N CYS A 114 13.83 -4.53 -2.62
CA CYS A 114 14.83 -4.72 -1.57
C CYS A 114 16.17 -4.03 -1.87
N HIS A 115 16.46 -3.71 -3.12
CA HIS A 115 17.59 -2.85 -3.46
C HIS A 115 17.39 -1.45 -2.88
N PHE A 116 16.21 -0.86 -3.07
CA PHE A 116 15.91 0.49 -2.58
C PHE A 116 15.56 0.54 -1.10
N TYR A 117 14.87 -0.48 -0.59
CA TYR A 117 14.21 -0.41 0.70
C TYR A 117 14.59 -1.55 1.63
N ILE A 118 14.84 -1.18 2.89
CA ILE A 118 14.97 -2.10 4.01
C ILE A 118 13.74 -2.03 4.90
N LEU A 119 13.29 -3.19 5.39
CA LEU A 119 12.21 -3.28 6.35
C LEU A 119 12.66 -2.72 7.70
N MET A 120 11.82 -1.90 8.32
CA MET A 120 12.05 -1.31 9.63
C MET A 120 10.85 -1.58 10.54
N SER A 121 11.11 -2.20 11.68
CA SER A 121 10.10 -2.45 12.70
C SER A 121 9.97 -1.28 13.69
N ASN A 122 8.74 -1.00 14.09
CA ASN A 122 8.40 -0.05 15.14
C ASN A 122 7.28 -0.64 16.01
N GLY A 123 7.68 -1.54 16.93
CA GLY A 123 6.75 -2.38 17.68
C GLY A 123 6.01 -3.33 16.74
N ASP A 124 4.68 -3.29 16.77
CA ASP A 124 3.82 -4.21 16.00
C ASP A 124 3.60 -3.78 14.54
N TRP A 125 4.11 -2.61 14.13
CA TRP A 125 4.04 -2.13 12.75
C TRP A 125 5.41 -2.06 12.11
N VAL A 126 5.42 -2.13 10.79
CA VAL A 126 6.61 -2.05 9.95
C VAL A 126 6.48 -0.96 8.89
N SER A 127 7.61 -0.40 8.52
CA SER A 127 7.76 0.53 7.41
C SER A 127 8.97 0.13 6.57
N PHE A 128 9.23 0.89 5.51
CA PHE A 128 10.39 0.73 4.66
C PHE A 128 11.25 1.99 4.74
N SER A 129 12.54 1.83 5.02
CA SER A 129 13.53 2.90 4.96
C SER A 129 14.39 2.74 3.72
N LEU A 130 14.83 3.87 3.18
CA LEU A 130 15.77 3.88 2.05
C LEU A 130 17.09 3.23 2.48
N LEU A 131 17.64 2.35 1.65
CA LEU A 131 18.98 1.82 1.86
C LEU A 131 20.01 2.95 1.70
N HIS A 132 20.96 3.04 2.64
CA HIS A 132 21.90 4.16 2.71
C HIS A 132 22.66 4.37 1.39
N GLY A 133 22.65 5.60 0.87
CA GLY A 133 23.37 5.99 -0.35
C GLY A 133 22.54 5.92 -1.63
N LEU A 134 21.28 5.50 -1.56
CA LEU A 134 20.36 5.52 -2.70
C LEU A 134 19.51 6.79 -2.74
N VAL A 135 18.82 7.00 -3.86
CA VAL A 135 17.86 8.09 -4.08
C VAL A 135 16.46 7.64 -3.65
N GLU A 136 15.74 8.48 -2.91
CA GLU A 136 14.37 8.17 -2.48
C GLU A 136 13.42 8.20 -3.68
N ILE A 137 12.82 7.05 -4.00
CA ILE A 137 11.84 6.90 -5.08
C ILE A 137 10.53 7.61 -4.73
N CYS A 138 10.17 7.73 -3.45
CA CYS A 138 8.90 8.30 -3.01
C CYS A 138 9.12 9.58 -2.19
N ASP A 139 9.12 10.73 -2.87
CA ASP A 139 9.33 12.05 -2.26
C ASP A 139 8.03 12.61 -1.65
N GLY A 140 8.15 13.55 -0.70
CA GLY A 140 7.01 14.33 -0.19
C GLY A 140 6.09 13.56 0.77
N LEU A 141 6.53 12.43 1.32
CA LEU A 141 5.76 11.69 2.31
C LEU A 141 5.61 12.50 3.61
N PRO A 142 4.40 12.55 4.21
CA PRO A 142 4.19 13.21 5.50
C PRO A 142 5.03 12.57 6.61
N THR A 143 5.62 13.40 7.47
CA THR A 143 6.45 12.96 8.60
C THR A 143 5.63 12.35 9.75
N SER A 144 4.36 12.70 9.87
CA SER A 144 3.46 12.15 10.88
C SER A 144 2.02 12.10 10.38
N ILE A 145 1.33 11.03 10.76
CA ILE A 145 -0.08 10.81 10.45
C ILE A 145 -0.73 10.37 11.75
N LYS A 146 -1.65 11.18 12.26
CA LYS A 146 -2.30 10.93 13.55
C LYS A 146 -3.57 10.12 13.37
N TYR A 147 -3.89 9.29 14.37
CA TYR A 147 -5.17 8.59 14.53
C TYR A 147 -5.57 7.60 13.41
N TRP A 148 -4.73 7.38 12.39
CA TRP A 148 -5.07 6.50 11.27
C TRP A 148 -5.33 5.04 11.67
N LYS A 149 -4.72 4.59 12.78
CA LYS A 149 -4.87 3.24 13.32
C LYS A 149 -6.25 2.96 13.91
N GLU A 150 -7.01 4.02 14.24
CA GLU A 150 -8.32 3.92 14.88
C GLU A 150 -9.46 3.85 13.85
N GLU A 151 -9.16 3.85 12.55
CA GLU A 151 -10.17 3.77 11.49
C GLU A 151 -9.96 2.51 10.64
N PHE A 152 -10.53 1.39 11.08
CA PHE A 152 -10.45 0.11 10.37
C PHE A 152 -11.78 -0.64 10.34
N PHE A 153 -11.88 -1.54 9.38
CA PHE A 153 -13.01 -2.44 9.18
C PHE A 153 -12.51 -3.79 8.62
N PHE A 154 -13.39 -4.78 8.57
CA PHE A 154 -13.06 -6.12 8.10
C PHE A 154 -13.63 -6.36 6.70
N VAL A 155 -12.85 -7.08 5.88
CA VAL A 155 -13.26 -7.60 4.56
C VAL A 155 -12.93 -9.09 4.48
N HIS A 156 -13.63 -9.82 3.62
CA HIS A 156 -13.39 -11.23 3.39
C HIS A 156 -11.97 -11.46 2.83
N ALA A 157 -11.30 -12.52 3.28
CA ALA A 157 -9.89 -12.80 2.96
C ALA A 157 -9.65 -12.96 1.46
N SER A 158 -10.66 -13.36 0.67
CA SER A 158 -10.58 -13.42 -0.80
C SER A 158 -10.37 -12.06 -1.49
N ALA A 159 -10.34 -10.97 -0.73
CA ALA A 159 -9.87 -9.67 -1.20
C ALA A 159 -8.35 -9.64 -1.46
N PHE A 160 -7.65 -10.69 -1.02
CA PHE A 160 -6.24 -10.96 -1.23
C PHE A 160 -6.08 -12.42 -1.66
N SER A 161 -5.06 -12.70 -2.44
CA SER A 161 -4.76 -14.01 -3.03
C SER A 161 -3.81 -14.85 -2.16
N GLY A 162 -2.92 -14.21 -1.38
CA GLY A 162 -1.94 -14.87 -0.50
C GLY A 162 -2.44 -15.17 0.93
N PRO A 163 -1.69 -15.99 1.71
CA PRO A 163 -1.96 -16.21 3.12
C PRO A 163 -1.80 -14.89 3.89
N ILE A 164 -2.77 -14.59 4.76
CA ILE A 164 -2.74 -13.39 5.59
C ILE A 164 -2.65 -13.80 7.05
N ALA A 165 -1.43 -13.78 7.58
CA ALA A 165 -1.15 -14.04 8.97
C ALA A 165 -0.38 -12.87 9.56
N TYR A 166 -0.62 -12.59 10.85
CA TYR A 166 0.18 -11.63 11.59
C TYR A 166 1.60 -12.21 11.78
N GLY A 167 2.59 -11.54 11.22
CA GLY A 167 3.99 -11.92 11.32
C GLY A 167 4.65 -11.39 12.59
N ALA A 168 5.77 -12.00 12.99
CA ALA A 168 6.64 -11.44 14.02
C ALA A 168 7.31 -10.17 13.48
N THR A 169 7.17 -9.04 14.19
CA THR A 169 7.81 -7.76 13.82
C THR A 169 8.95 -7.38 14.76
N ALA A 170 8.88 -7.81 16.03
CA ALA A 170 9.97 -7.66 16.98
C ALA A 170 11.14 -8.60 16.65
N ASP A 171 12.36 -8.15 16.93
CA ASP A 171 13.60 -8.93 16.84
C ASP A 171 13.88 -9.60 15.48
N ARG A 172 13.29 -9.07 14.39
CA ARG A 172 13.61 -9.53 13.04
C ARG A 172 15.07 -9.23 12.71
N VAL A 173 15.78 -10.26 12.26
CA VAL A 173 17.10 -10.10 11.63
C VAL A 173 16.92 -9.26 10.37
N VAL A 174 17.82 -8.31 10.13
CA VAL A 174 17.82 -7.53 8.88
C VAL A 174 17.98 -8.51 7.72
N ASP A 175 16.99 -8.56 6.84
CA ASP A 175 17.03 -9.42 5.66
C ASP A 175 18.22 -9.03 4.79
N SER A 176 18.96 -10.04 4.30
CA SER A 176 20.05 -9.79 3.37
C SER A 176 19.49 -9.27 2.06
N VAL A 177 20.05 -8.17 1.54
CA VAL A 177 19.66 -7.62 0.24
C VAL A 177 19.91 -8.68 -0.85
N PRO A 178 18.89 -9.07 -1.64
CA PRO A 178 19.07 -10.01 -2.73
C PRO A 178 20.13 -9.54 -3.73
N LYS A 179 20.91 -10.47 -4.28
CA LYS A 179 21.86 -10.15 -5.34
C LYS A 179 21.10 -9.89 -6.64
N LEU A 180 21.31 -8.70 -7.21
CA LEU A 180 20.74 -8.33 -8.50
C LEU A 180 21.51 -8.97 -9.66
N SER A 181 20.76 -9.47 -10.64
CA SER A 181 21.30 -9.80 -11.97
C SER A 181 21.82 -8.55 -12.70
N PRO A 182 22.67 -8.70 -13.74
CA PRO A 182 23.12 -7.56 -14.54
C PRO A 182 21.97 -6.74 -15.15
N ASP A 183 20.89 -7.40 -15.57
CA ASP A 183 19.71 -6.73 -16.13
C ASP A 183 18.98 -5.93 -15.05
N GLU A 184 18.80 -6.48 -13.84
CA GLU A 184 18.21 -5.76 -12.72
C GLU A 184 19.05 -4.56 -12.29
N GLN A 185 20.38 -4.63 -12.36
CA GLN A 185 21.26 -3.49 -12.07
C GLN A 185 20.99 -2.31 -13.01
N LEU A 186 20.85 -2.57 -14.31
CA LEU A 186 20.49 -1.51 -15.28
C LEU A 186 19.11 -0.90 -14.97
N LEU A 187 18.17 -1.71 -14.50
CA LEU A 187 16.85 -1.22 -14.07
C LEU A 187 16.94 -0.34 -12.81
N THR A 188 17.83 -0.64 -11.87
CA THR A 188 18.02 0.19 -10.68
C THR A 188 18.56 1.58 -11.00
N GLU A 189 19.44 1.71 -12.00
CA GLU A 189 19.94 3.02 -12.47
C GLU A 189 18.79 3.85 -13.04
N ARG A 190 17.99 3.25 -13.94
CA ARG A 190 16.80 3.88 -14.54
C ARG A 190 15.78 4.32 -13.49
N LEU A 191 15.55 3.50 -12.47
CA LEU A 191 14.65 3.82 -11.36
C LEU A 191 15.21 4.96 -10.49
N SER A 192 16.53 4.98 -10.24
CA SER A 192 17.19 5.99 -9.40
C SER A 192 17.22 7.38 -10.04
N ASP A 193 17.18 7.46 -11.37
CA ASP A 193 17.08 8.72 -12.10
C ASP A 193 15.68 9.35 -12.05
N ASN A 194 14.71 8.67 -11.43
CA ASN A 194 13.32 9.10 -11.37
C ASN A 194 12.76 9.00 -9.95
N PHE A 195 11.68 9.73 -9.69
CA PHE A 195 10.97 9.67 -8.42
C PHE A 195 9.49 9.98 -8.62
N VAL A 196 8.69 9.57 -7.63
CA VAL A 196 7.27 9.87 -7.48
C VAL A 196 7.12 10.88 -6.36
N ARG A 197 6.64 12.08 -6.66
CA ARG A 197 6.19 13.00 -5.61
C ARG A 197 4.84 12.54 -5.08
N TRP A 198 4.79 12.16 -3.82
CA TRP A 198 3.60 11.59 -3.22
C TRP A 198 2.42 12.55 -3.25
N THR A 199 1.33 12.08 -3.87
CA THR A 199 -0.02 12.59 -3.70
C THR A 199 -0.96 11.39 -3.62
N ASP A 200 -2.08 11.50 -2.88
CA ASP A 200 -3.08 10.43 -2.85
C ASP A 200 -3.60 10.23 -4.31
N PRO A 201 -3.39 9.07 -4.95
CA PRO A 201 -3.67 8.91 -6.37
C PRO A 201 -5.18 8.91 -6.64
N ASP A 202 -5.58 9.54 -7.74
CA ASP A 202 -6.95 9.45 -8.22
C ASP A 202 -7.22 8.12 -8.92
N GLU A 203 -8.50 7.86 -9.19
CA GLU A 203 -8.95 6.59 -9.77
C GLU A 203 -8.39 6.34 -11.17
N ALA A 204 -8.19 7.40 -11.98
CA ALA A 204 -7.67 7.27 -13.33
C ALA A 204 -6.17 6.89 -13.32
N THR A 205 -5.39 7.41 -12.37
CA THR A 205 -3.99 6.98 -12.17
C THR A 205 -3.91 5.51 -11.77
N LEU A 206 -4.74 5.06 -10.82
CA LEU A 206 -4.77 3.65 -10.39
C LEU A 206 -5.22 2.72 -11.52
N CYS A 207 -6.18 3.17 -12.31
CA CYS A 207 -6.65 2.46 -13.50
C CYS A 207 -5.57 2.30 -14.56
N MET A 208 -4.86 3.38 -14.92
CA MET A 208 -3.74 3.32 -15.88
C MET A 208 -2.60 2.43 -15.39
N ALA A 209 -2.40 2.36 -14.08
CA ALA A 209 -1.39 1.50 -13.46
C ALA A 209 -1.85 0.04 -13.28
N GLY A 210 -3.07 -0.33 -13.69
CA GLY A 210 -3.62 -1.68 -13.50
C GLY A 210 -3.95 -2.04 -12.04
N MET A 211 -3.94 -1.06 -11.12
CA MET A 211 -4.16 -1.25 -9.68
C MET A 211 -5.63 -1.09 -9.27
N SER A 212 -6.51 -0.74 -10.21
CA SER A 212 -7.94 -0.66 -9.98
C SER A 212 -8.72 -1.59 -10.92
N PRO A 213 -9.60 -2.46 -10.37
CA PRO A 213 -10.45 -3.31 -11.20
C PRO A 213 -11.60 -2.54 -11.86
N HIS A 214 -11.74 -1.23 -11.59
CA HIS A 214 -12.88 -0.42 -12.03
C HIS A 214 -12.77 0.09 -13.47
N TRP A 215 -11.71 -0.27 -14.20
CA TRP A 215 -11.46 0.13 -15.59
C TRP A 215 -12.66 -0.09 -16.52
N ASN A 216 -13.31 -1.25 -16.43
CA ASN A 216 -14.44 -1.62 -17.29
C ASN A 216 -15.69 -0.74 -17.10
N ARG A 217 -15.75 0.11 -16.06
CA ARG A 217 -16.84 1.07 -15.85
C ARG A 217 -16.53 2.47 -16.38
N LEU A 218 -15.28 2.77 -16.76
CA LEU A 218 -14.85 4.11 -17.20
C LEU A 218 -14.83 4.29 -18.72
N GLY A 219 -15.09 3.24 -19.51
CA GLY A 219 -15.43 3.33 -20.94
C GLY A 219 -14.41 4.05 -21.84
N LYS A 220 -13.16 4.24 -21.39
CA LYS A 220 -12.15 4.99 -22.13
C LYS A 220 -10.88 4.15 -22.28
N LYS A 221 -10.35 4.15 -23.51
CA LYS A 221 -9.04 3.58 -23.88
C LYS A 221 -7.94 4.18 -22.99
N THR A 222 -6.75 3.57 -23.04
CA THR A 222 -5.46 3.87 -22.36
C THR A 222 -4.95 5.32 -22.47
N VAL A 223 -5.75 6.25 -22.97
CA VAL A 223 -5.41 7.63 -23.25
C VAL A 223 -6.63 8.49 -22.87
N GLU A 224 -6.62 9.06 -21.66
CA GLU A 224 -7.52 10.17 -21.36
C GLU A 224 -7.05 11.39 -22.17
N VAL A 225 -7.74 11.65 -23.28
CA VAL A 225 -7.57 12.89 -24.06
C VAL A 225 -8.21 14.02 -23.25
N PHE A 226 -7.38 14.81 -22.56
CA PHE A 226 -7.73 16.14 -22.06
C PHE A 226 -7.02 17.14 -22.97
N GLU A 227 -7.77 17.98 -23.67
CA GLU A 227 -7.26 19.09 -24.50
C GLU A 227 -6.22 18.69 -25.56
N GLU A 228 -6.56 17.76 -26.46
CA GLU A 228 -5.75 17.38 -27.63
C GLU A 228 -4.34 16.82 -27.31
N LYS A 229 -4.03 16.55 -26.04
CA LYS A 229 -2.78 15.91 -25.61
C LYS A 229 -3.06 14.57 -24.93
N ASN A 230 -2.34 13.54 -25.37
CA ASN A 230 -2.33 12.23 -24.73
C ASN A 230 -1.62 12.38 -23.37
N ILE A 231 -2.35 12.35 -22.25
CA ILE A 231 -1.75 12.37 -20.92
C ILE A 231 -1.28 10.95 -20.59
N THR A 232 0.02 10.80 -20.38
CA THR A 232 0.64 9.54 -19.97
C THR A 232 0.62 9.38 -18.45
N LEU A 233 0.87 8.16 -17.96
CA LEU A 233 1.06 7.93 -16.53
C LEU A 233 2.26 8.73 -15.98
N LEU A 234 3.29 8.92 -16.80
CA LEU A 234 4.47 9.74 -16.52
C LEU A 234 4.09 11.20 -16.21
N ASP A 235 3.21 11.81 -17.02
CA ASP A 235 2.74 13.18 -16.82
C ASP A 235 1.98 13.38 -15.50
N ARG A 236 1.41 12.30 -14.95
CA ARG A 236 0.65 12.34 -13.70
C ARG A 236 1.52 12.14 -12.46
N ILE A 237 2.61 11.39 -12.59
CA ILE A 237 3.52 11.04 -11.49
C ILE A 237 4.62 12.09 -11.33
N HIS A 238 5.11 12.69 -12.42
CA HIS A 238 6.09 13.78 -12.39
C HIS A 238 5.39 15.14 -12.41
N ARG A 239 4.87 15.59 -11.27
CA ARG A 239 4.56 17.01 -11.09
C ARG A 239 5.78 17.72 -10.51
N LYS A 240 6.52 18.35 -11.44
CA LYS A 240 7.63 19.31 -11.30
C LYS A 240 7.84 19.84 -9.87
#